data_AF-A0A8J2MR47-F1
#
_entry.id   AF-A0A8J2MR47-F1
#
_cell.length_a   1.000
_cell.length_b   1.000
_cell.length_c   1.000
_cell.angle_alpha   90.00
_cell.angle_beta   90.00
_cell.angle_gamma   90.00
#
_symmetry.space_group_name_H-M   'P 1'
#
loop_
_entity.id
_entity.type
_entity.pdbx_description
1 polymer ?
#
loop_
_entity_poly.entity_id
_entity_poly.type
_entity_poly.pdbx_seq_one_letter_code
_entity_poly.pdbx_strand_id
1 'polypeptide(L)'
;MLRNQNQPPAQQPNAPVDQVEIGHPGSNVFVTQQQWDAADFQNSYTSMGISLVRALFNDDVLMASNLRGGPSKIHKNAPRRPGLNSVIPGLNSEATHN
;
A
#
# COMPACT_ATOMS: atom_id res chain seq x y z
N MET A 1 23.51 -40.61 26.33
CA MET A 1 23.53 -39.26 25.73
C MET A 1 23.19 -39.40 24.25
N LEU A 2 21.97 -39.03 23.82
CA LEU A 2 21.62 -38.93 22.41
C LEU A 2 21.04 -37.53 22.14
N ARG A 3 21.70 -36.78 21.25
CA ARG A 3 21.26 -35.51 20.68
C ARG A 3 20.20 -35.80 19.62
N ASN A 4 18.96 -35.37 19.83
CA ASN A 4 18.02 -35.17 18.72
C ASN A 4 18.26 -33.77 18.14
N GLN A 5 18.91 -33.74 16.98
CA GLN A 5 18.98 -32.57 16.11
C GLN A 5 17.87 -32.66 15.05
N ASN A 6 17.39 -31.49 14.60
CA ASN A 6 16.44 -31.24 13.49
C ASN A 6 14.96 -31.10 13.85
N GLN A 7 14.64 -30.22 14.80
CA GLN A 7 13.42 -29.42 14.66
C GLN A 7 13.77 -28.16 13.83
N PRO A 8 13.11 -27.88 12.69
CA PRO A 8 13.15 -26.54 12.12
C PRO A 8 12.60 -25.55 13.16
N PRO A 9 13.12 -24.32 13.26
CA PRO A 9 12.59 -23.35 14.20
C PRO A 9 11.10 -23.16 13.92
N ALA A 10 10.28 -23.40 14.94
CA ALA A 10 8.86 -23.08 14.91
C ALA A 10 8.74 -21.62 14.44
N GLN A 11 8.03 -21.43 13.32
CA GLN A 11 7.64 -20.10 12.85
C GLN A 11 6.90 -19.42 14.01
N GLN A 12 7.58 -18.48 14.68
CA GLN A 12 6.97 -17.69 15.72
C GLN A 12 5.84 -16.87 15.07
N PRO A 13 4.60 -16.97 15.57
CA PRO A 13 3.50 -16.19 15.04
C PRO A 13 3.73 -14.72 15.42
N ASN A 14 3.93 -13.89 14.39
CA ASN A 14 3.73 -12.44 14.36
C ASN A 14 4.31 -11.66 15.55
N ALA A 15 5.58 -11.27 15.44
CA ALA A 15 5.98 -10.01 16.06
C ALA A 15 5.03 -8.90 15.56
N PRO A 16 4.62 -7.93 16.40
CA PRO A 16 3.89 -6.77 15.92
C PRO A 16 4.74 -6.14 14.82
N VAL A 17 4.22 -6.12 13.60
CA VAL A 17 4.90 -5.41 12.52
C VAL A 17 4.74 -3.94 12.86
N ASP A 18 5.84 -3.26 13.19
CA ASP A 18 5.81 -1.82 13.43
C ASP A 18 5.25 -1.13 12.18
N GLN A 19 4.16 -0.38 12.35
CA GLN A 19 3.45 0.32 11.29
C GLN A 19 3.57 1.84 11.47
N VAL A 20 3.65 2.54 10.34
CA VAL A 20 3.74 4.00 10.24
C VAL A 20 2.50 4.49 9.51
N GLU A 21 1.76 5.42 10.13
CA GLU A 21 0.69 6.15 9.44
C GLU A 21 1.30 7.18 8.48
N ILE A 22 0.85 7.18 7.23
CA ILE A 22 1.36 8.08 6.19
C ILE A 22 0.29 9.08 5.74
N GLY A 23 0.72 10.33 5.55
CA GLY A 23 -0.14 11.44 5.14
C GLY A 23 -0.54 12.36 6.30
N HIS A 24 -1.74 12.92 6.24
CA HIS A 24 -2.28 13.72 7.33
C HIS A 24 -2.65 12.81 8.51
N PRO A 25 -2.41 13.20 9.77
CA PRO A 25 -2.86 12.42 10.92
C PRO A 25 -4.35 12.08 10.84
N GLY A 26 -4.71 10.80 11.03
CA GLY A 26 -6.07 10.31 10.85
C GLY A 26 -6.43 9.91 9.41
N SER A 27 -5.46 9.85 8.49
CA SER A 27 -5.65 9.28 7.15
C SER A 27 -5.99 7.79 7.20
N ASN A 28 -5.61 7.10 8.28
CA ASN A 28 -5.73 5.66 8.46
C ASN A 28 -5.06 4.86 7.33
N VAL A 29 -4.03 5.42 6.71
CA VAL A 29 -3.21 4.74 5.71
C VAL A 29 -1.90 4.32 6.34
N PHE A 30 -1.67 3.02 6.46
CA PHE A 30 -0.51 2.46 7.15
C PHE A 30 0.40 1.72 6.20
N VAL A 31 1.71 1.85 6.41
CA VAL A 31 2.75 1.01 5.81
C VAL A 31 3.62 0.42 6.92
N THR A 32 4.34 -0.65 6.64
CA THR A 32 5.34 -1.17 7.60
C THR A 32 6.51 -0.19 7.75
N GLN A 33 7.19 -0.20 8.90
CA GLN A 33 8.40 0.61 9.12
C GLN A 33 9.45 0.36 8.02
N GLN A 34 9.65 -0.89 7.62
CA GLN A 34 10.58 -1.23 6.54
C GLN A 34 10.21 -0.59 5.20
N GLN A 35 8.91 -0.56 4.86
CA GLN A 35 8.43 0.09 3.63
C GLN A 35 8.58 1.61 3.70
N TRP A 36 8.35 2.19 4.88
CA TRP A 36 8.60 3.61 5.13
C TRP A 36 10.07 3.97 4.93
N ASP A 37 10.98 3.27 5.61
CA ASP A 37 12.42 3.51 5.51
C ASP A 37 12.93 3.35 4.06
N ALA A 38 12.43 2.34 3.35
CA ALA A 38 12.76 2.13 1.95
C ALA A 38 12.26 3.26 1.03
N ALA A 39 11.13 3.89 1.37
CA ALA A 39 10.61 5.05 0.65
C ALA A 39 11.36 6.34 1.02
N ASP A 40 11.67 6.54 2.29
CA ASP A 40 12.39 7.72 2.80
C ASP A 40 13.83 7.79 2.29
N PHE A 41 14.48 6.63 2.07
CA PHE A 41 15.82 6.55 1.49
C PHE A 41 15.90 6.95 0.00
N GLN A 42 14.76 7.23 -0.65
CA GLN A 42 14.74 7.57 -2.08
C GLN A 42 15.22 9.00 -2.34
N ASN A 43 16.00 9.21 -3.41
CA ASN A 43 16.64 10.50 -3.72
C ASN A 43 15.69 11.59 -4.29
N SER A 44 14.41 11.29 -4.46
CA SER A 44 13.43 12.25 -4.97
C SER A 44 12.02 11.94 -4.45
N TYR A 45 11.19 12.97 -4.37
CA TYR A 45 9.78 12.81 -4.00
C TYR A 45 9.02 11.90 -4.96
N THR A 46 9.36 11.92 -6.25
CA THR A 46 8.75 11.02 -7.24
C THR A 46 9.09 9.56 -6.93
N SER A 47 10.36 9.24 -6.68
CA SER A 47 10.79 7.88 -6.33
C SER A 47 10.24 7.43 -4.98
N MET A 48 10.18 8.31 -3.98
CA MET A 48 9.55 8.05 -2.69
C MET A 48 8.06 7.72 -2.89
N GLY A 49 7.34 8.53 -3.66
CA GLY A 49 5.93 8.32 -3.97
C GLY A 49 5.68 6.99 -4.69
N ILE A 50 6.53 6.61 -5.66
CA ILE A 50 6.44 5.31 -6.35
C ILE A 50 6.64 4.16 -5.36
N SER A 51 7.60 4.29 -4.44
CA SER A 51 7.87 3.28 -3.41
C SER A 51 6.64 3.08 -2.51
N LEU A 52 6.04 4.17 -2.03
CA LEU A 52 4.83 4.12 -1.19
C LEU A 52 3.62 3.57 -1.94
N VAL A 53 3.41 3.94 -3.21
CA VAL A 53 2.33 3.39 -4.03
C VAL A 53 2.45 1.88 -4.17
N ARG A 54 3.66 1.35 -4.36
CA ARG A 54 3.92 -0.10 -4.41
C ARG A 54 3.77 -0.79 -3.05
N ALA A 55 4.01 -0.08 -1.95
CA ALA A 55 3.77 -0.60 -0.62
C ALA A 55 2.27 -0.73 -0.30
N LEU A 56 1.44 0.18 -0.83
CA LEU A 56 -0.01 0.24 -0.56
C LEU A 56 -0.85 -0.61 -1.51
N PHE A 57 -0.39 -0.82 -2.75
CA PHE A 57 -1.18 -1.49 -3.79
C PHE A 57 -0.37 -2.59 -4.47
N ASN A 58 -1.00 -3.75 -4.62
CA ASN A 58 -0.47 -4.83 -5.45
C ASN A 58 -0.41 -4.40 -6.93
N ASP A 59 0.53 -4.97 -7.68
CA ASP A 59 0.70 -4.66 -9.11
C ASP A 59 -0.58 -4.90 -9.94
N ASP A 60 -1.35 -5.94 -9.61
CA ASP A 60 -2.65 -6.22 -10.27
C ASP A 60 -3.64 -5.05 -10.10
N VAL A 61 -3.68 -4.45 -8.91
CA VAL A 61 -4.54 -3.29 -8.62
C VAL A 61 -4.06 -2.09 -9.43
N LEU A 62 -2.75 -1.85 -9.48
CA LEU A 62 -2.16 -0.73 -10.22
C LEU A 62 -2.39 -0.85 -11.73
N MET A 63 -2.34 -2.08 -12.28
CA MET A 63 -2.60 -2.33 -13.70
C MET A 63 -4.08 -2.20 -14.06
N ALA A 64 -4.98 -2.61 -13.15
CA ALA A 64 -6.42 -2.56 -13.36
C ALA A 64 -7.04 -1.18 -13.07
N SER A 65 -6.36 -0.30 -12.33
CA SER A 65 -6.90 0.97 -11.83
C SER A 65 -6.29 2.20 -12.54
N ASN A 66 -6.82 3.38 -12.21
CA ASN A 66 -6.17 4.66 -12.48
C ASN A 66 -6.31 5.60 -11.26
N LEU A 67 -5.72 6.80 -11.32
CA LEU A 67 -5.69 7.69 -10.16
C LEU A 67 -7.07 8.16 -9.67
N ARG A 68 -8.01 8.48 -10.57
CA ARG A 68 -9.27 9.16 -10.23
C ARG A 68 -10.53 8.35 -10.54
N GLY A 69 -10.37 7.20 -11.19
CA GLY A 69 -11.43 6.49 -11.87
C GLY A 69 -11.95 7.24 -13.12
N GLY A 70 -12.82 6.56 -13.87
CA GLY A 70 -13.56 7.16 -14.99
C GLY A 70 -12.86 7.09 -16.35
N PRO A 71 -13.50 7.63 -17.40
CA PRO A 71 -13.01 7.56 -18.78
C PRO A 71 -11.88 8.56 -19.04
N SER A 72 -10.98 8.22 -19.95
CA SER A 72 -9.91 9.13 -20.40
C SER A 72 -10.50 10.29 -21.21
N LYS A 73 -10.04 11.51 -20.92
CA LYS A 73 -10.44 12.73 -21.66
C LYS A 73 -9.74 12.84 -23.03
N ILE A 74 -8.59 12.19 -23.18
CA ILE A 74 -7.77 12.22 -24.40
C ILE A 74 -8.12 11.01 -25.28
N HIS A 75 -8.17 9.82 -24.69
CA HIS A 75 -8.42 8.56 -25.39
C HIS A 75 -9.83 8.05 -25.06
N LYS A 76 -10.82 8.50 -25.82
CA LYS A 76 -12.24 8.17 -25.58
C LYS A 76 -12.55 6.67 -25.61
N ASN A 77 -11.71 5.88 -26.30
CA ASN A 77 -11.86 4.42 -26.42
C ASN A 77 -11.04 3.64 -25.39
N ALA A 78 -10.33 4.31 -24.47
CA ALA A 78 -9.58 3.63 -23.43
C ALA A 78 -10.53 2.86 -22.48
N PRO A 79 -10.15 1.67 -21.99
CA PRO A 79 -10.93 0.94 -21.01
C PRO A 79 -11.23 1.78 -19.77
N ARG A 80 -12.46 1.71 -19.26
CA ARG A 80 -12.81 2.36 -18.00
C ARG A 80 -12.18 1.59 -16.84
N ARG A 81 -11.45 2.30 -15.99
CA ARG A 81 -10.78 1.73 -14.81
C ARG A 81 -11.30 2.38 -13.52
N PRO A 82 -11.38 1.65 -12.40
CA PRO A 82 -11.69 2.21 -11.09
C PRO A 82 -10.58 3.16 -10.60
N GLY A 83 -10.92 4.00 -9.63
CA GLY A 83 -9.97 4.90 -8.95
C GLY A 83 -9.24 4.20 -7.81
N LEU A 84 -7.95 4.49 -7.61
CA LEU A 84 -7.14 3.87 -6.55
C LEU A 84 -7.67 4.13 -5.12
N ASN A 85 -8.35 5.25 -4.89
CA ASN A 85 -8.95 5.60 -3.60
C ASN A 85 -10.00 4.58 -3.13
N SER A 86 -10.67 3.88 -4.06
CA SER A 86 -11.69 2.88 -3.72
C SER A 86 -11.10 1.58 -3.15
N VAL A 87 -9.77 1.42 -3.19
CA VAL A 87 -9.10 0.15 -2.90
C VAL A 87 -8.35 0.15 -1.56
N ILE A 88 -8.08 1.32 -0.96
CA ILE A 88 -7.45 1.37 0.38
C ILE A 88 -8.54 1.20 1.45
N PRO A 89 -8.51 0.12 2.27
CA PRO A 89 -9.41 -0.03 3.40
C PRO A 89 -9.16 1.09 4.41
N GLY A 90 -10.19 1.87 4.76
CA GLY A 90 -10.10 2.96 5.75
C GLY A 90 -10.31 4.38 5.21
N LEU A 91 -10.17 4.60 3.89
CA LEU A 91 -10.43 5.91 3.26
C LEU A 91 -11.92 6.19 2.98
N ASN A 92 -12.83 5.26 3.32
CA ASN A 92 -14.27 5.36 3.04
C ASN A 92 -15.08 5.92 4.22
N SER A 93 -14.52 6.83 5.01
CA SER A 93 -15.26 7.52 6.07
C SER A 93 -15.33 9.01 5.74
N GLU A 94 -16.53 9.48 5.41
CA GLU A 94 -16.97 10.88 5.44
C GLU A 94 -16.51 11.83 4.32
N ALA A 95 -17.30 11.85 3.23
CA ALA A 95 -17.68 13.09 2.57
C ALA A 95 -19.07 12.94 1.92
N THR A 96 -20.07 12.58 2.72
CA THR A 96 -21.48 12.91 2.45
C THR A 96 -21.93 13.80 3.60
N HIS A 97 -21.85 15.12 3.39
CA HIS A 97 -22.55 16.11 4.19
C HIS A 97 -23.28 17.05 3.23
N ASN A 98 -24.62 16.93 3.28
CA ASN A 98 -25.71 17.79 2.78
C ASN A 98 -25.48 18.66 1.55
#